data_AF-A0AB36F4E5-F1
#
_entry.id   AF-A0AB36F4E5-F1
#
_cell.length_a   1.000
_cell.length_b   1.000
_cell.length_c   1.000
_cell.angle_alpha   90.00
_cell.angle_beta   90.00
_cell.angle_gamma   90.00
#
_symmetry.space_group_name_H-M   'P 1'
#
loop_
_entity.id
_entity.type
_entity.pdbx_description
1 polymer ?
#
loop_
_entity_poly.entity_id
_entity_poly.type
_entity_poly.pdbx_seq_one_letter_code
_entity_poly.pdbx_strand_id
1 'polypeptide(L)'
;MSDSDLLRTLRALAGNDGRNGLGPLEPRGALTGKRVSVAYTKPKTGGGGIAGPLVEPDAKQRAWWPNGYASTDALLVLPAIKTLVLKDANGERVEVQLADISAVTP
;
A
#
# COMPACT_ATOMS: atom_id res chain seq x y z
N MET A 1 68.32 5.05 48.63
CA MET A 1 68.03 5.57 47.28
C MET A 1 68.66 6.95 47.22
N SER A 2 69.70 7.15 46.41
CA SER A 2 70.47 8.40 46.41
C SER A 2 69.83 9.43 45.48
N ASP A 3 70.09 10.71 45.76
CA ASP A 3 69.56 11.84 44.99
C ASP A 3 69.98 11.79 43.51
N SER A 4 71.14 11.17 43.23
CA SER A 4 71.62 10.85 41.88
C SER A 4 70.74 9.85 41.14
N ASP A 5 70.12 8.88 41.83
CA ASP A 5 69.20 7.92 41.23
C ASP A 5 67.87 8.60 40.87
N LEU A 6 67.42 9.56 41.69
CA LEU A 6 66.22 10.37 41.40
C LEU A 6 66.42 11.25 40.17
N LEU A 7 67.56 11.93 40.04
CA LEU A 7 67.82 12.75 38.86
C LEU A 7 68.00 11.90 37.58
N ARG A 8 68.59 10.72 37.70
CA ARG A 8 68.70 9.78 36.58
C ARG A 8 67.34 9.26 36.12
N THR A 9 66.48 8.89 37.05
CA THR A 9 65.12 8.42 36.75
C THR A 9 64.24 9.53 36.21
N LEU A 10 64.34 10.75 36.74
CA LEU A 10 63.61 11.90 36.22
C LEU A 10 64.05 12.27 34.80
N ARG A 11 65.36 12.20 34.50
CA ARG A 11 65.88 12.44 33.15
C ARG A 11 65.51 11.32 32.16
N ALA A 12 65.39 10.08 32.64
CA ALA A 12 64.88 8.96 31.85
C ALA A 12 63.37 9.09 31.57
N LEU A 13 62.59 9.57 32.55
CA LEU A 13 61.16 9.80 32.41
C LEU A 13 60.83 11.04 31.57
N ALA A 14 61.63 12.10 31.69
CA ALA A 14 61.53 13.32 30.89
C ALA A 14 62.18 13.17 29.50
N GLY A 15 62.62 11.96 29.14
CA GLY A 15 63.16 11.64 27.82
C GLY A 15 62.08 11.79 26.76
N ASN A 16 62.19 12.87 25.99
CA ASN A 16 61.60 13.14 24.68
C ASN A 16 60.42 12.21 24.31
N ASP A 17 59.20 12.63 24.65
CA ASP A 17 57.94 12.07 24.15
C ASP A 17 57.90 12.18 22.62
N GLY A 18 58.66 11.29 21.95
CA GLY A 18 58.73 11.11 20.51
C GLY A 18 57.48 10.43 20.00
N ARG A 19 56.31 11.02 20.24
CA ARG A 19 55.10 10.64 19.52
C ARG A 19 55.25 11.22 18.11
N ASN A 20 55.64 10.37 17.16
CA ASN A 20 55.51 10.70 15.75
C ASN A 20 54.06 11.09 15.51
N GLY A 21 53.82 12.38 15.24
CA GLY A 21 52.50 12.87 14.90
C GLY A 21 51.97 12.14 13.66
N LEU A 22 50.65 12.02 13.57
CA LEU A 22 50.01 11.49 12.36
C LEU A 22 50.44 12.34 11.15
N GLY A 23 50.83 11.68 10.06
CA GLY A 23 51.17 12.38 8.82
C GLY A 23 49.97 13.19 8.32
N PRO A 24 50.20 14.39 7.73
CA PRO A 24 49.13 15.20 7.20
C PRO A 24 48.39 14.42 6.09
N LEU A 25 47.07 14.36 6.20
CA LEU A 25 46.20 13.81 5.15
C LEU A 25 46.05 14.84 4.04
N GLU A 26 46.28 14.41 2.80
CA GLU A 26 46.04 15.25 1.62
C GLU A 26 44.57 15.71 1.58
N PRO A 27 44.30 17.02 1.43
CA PRO A 27 42.95 17.53 1.41
C PRO A 27 42.19 16.98 0.19
N ARG A 28 41.17 16.15 0.44
CA ARG A 28 40.22 15.73 -0.59
C ARG A 28 39.36 16.94 -0.94
N GLY A 29 39.62 17.53 -2.11
CA GLY A 29 38.85 18.66 -2.64
C GLY A 29 37.34 18.39 -2.67
N ALA A 30 36.56 19.46 -2.82
CA ALA A 30 35.11 19.37 -2.80
C ALA A 30 34.59 18.45 -3.92
N LEU A 31 33.86 17.41 -3.54
CA LEU A 31 33.10 16.59 -4.47
C LEU A 31 32.06 17.48 -5.16
N THR A 32 32.13 17.55 -6.49
CA THR A 32 31.14 18.29 -7.28
C THR A 32 29.78 17.64 -7.11
N GLY A 33 28.86 18.33 -6.45
CA GLY A 33 27.48 17.86 -6.29
C GLY A 33 26.82 17.72 -7.67
N LYS A 34 26.43 16.51 -8.04
CA LYS A 34 25.61 16.29 -9.24
C LYS A 34 24.14 16.44 -8.88
N ARG A 35 23.45 17.37 -9.54
CA ARG A 35 21.99 17.43 -9.49
C ARG A 35 21.44 16.26 -10.32
N VAL A 36 20.74 15.35 -9.67
CA VAL A 36 19.98 14.30 -10.33
C VAL A 36 18.53 14.78 -10.42
N SER A 37 17.99 14.84 -11.64
CA SER A 37 16.57 15.05 -11.88
C SER A 37 15.95 13.72 -12.28
N VAL A 38 15.01 13.23 -11.48
CA VAL A 38 14.22 12.05 -11.84
C VAL A 38 12.92 12.56 -12.46
N ALA A 39 12.59 12.07 -13.66
CA ALA A 39 11.32 12.42 -14.29
C ALA A 39 10.15 11.92 -13.42
N TYR A 40 9.16 12.76 -13.20
CA TYR A 40 7.95 12.37 -12.48
C TYR A 40 7.15 11.38 -13.32
N THR A 41 6.97 10.16 -12.80
CA THR A 41 6.04 9.18 -13.37
C THR A 41 4.70 9.35 -12.67
N LYS A 42 3.69 9.80 -13.41
CA LYS A 42 2.32 9.90 -12.91
C LYS A 42 1.82 8.49 -12.52
N PRO A 43 1.16 8.31 -11.35
CA PRO A 43 0.53 7.04 -11.01
C PRO A 43 -0.52 6.68 -12.06
N LYS A 44 -0.64 5.38 -12.37
CA LYS A 44 -1.66 4.86 -13.29
C LYS A 44 -3.03 5.32 -12.79
N THR A 45 -3.68 6.18 -13.55
CA THR A 45 -5.04 6.64 -13.27
C THR A 45 -5.97 5.58 -13.84
N GLY A 46 -6.28 4.59 -13.01
CA GLY A 46 -7.05 3.42 -13.39
C GLY A 46 -7.36 2.60 -12.16
N GLY A 47 -8.16 3.16 -11.26
CA GLY A 47 -8.80 2.36 -10.22
C GLY A 47 -9.91 1.57 -10.89
N GLY A 48 -9.72 0.26 -11.04
CA GLY A 48 -10.79 -0.64 -11.45
C GLY A 48 -11.75 -0.83 -10.29
N GLY A 49 -13.02 -0.48 -10.49
CA GLY A 49 -14.05 -0.61 -9.47
C GLY A 49 -15.38 -0.07 -9.96
N ILE A 50 -16.46 -0.62 -9.42
CA ILE A 50 -17.82 -0.16 -9.69
C ILE A 50 -18.05 1.15 -8.95
N ALA A 51 -18.45 2.21 -9.65
CA ALA A 51 -18.69 3.51 -9.03
C ALA A 51 -20.14 3.62 -8.52
N GLY A 52 -20.31 3.85 -7.21
CA GLY A 52 -21.61 4.15 -6.62
C GLY A 52 -22.07 5.58 -6.90
N PRO A 53 -23.38 5.87 -6.94
CA PRO A 53 -24.48 4.93 -6.70
C PRO A 53 -24.78 4.02 -7.90
N LEU A 54 -25.25 2.81 -7.61
CA LEU A 54 -25.81 1.91 -8.61
C LEU A 54 -27.30 2.20 -8.78
N VAL A 55 -27.73 2.46 -10.00
CA VAL A 55 -29.13 2.75 -10.33
C VAL A 55 -29.63 1.71 -11.31
N GLU A 56 -30.82 1.17 -11.05
CA GLU A 56 -31.49 0.31 -12.02
C GLU A 56 -32.19 1.17 -13.08
N PRO A 57 -31.77 1.12 -14.35
CA PRO A 57 -32.35 1.96 -15.39
C PRO A 57 -33.71 1.44 -15.88
N ASP A 58 -33.92 0.12 -15.90
CA ASP A 58 -35.13 -0.52 -16.40
C ASP A 58 -35.34 -1.90 -15.77
N ALA A 59 -36.44 -2.06 -15.03
CA ALA A 59 -36.81 -3.32 -14.39
C ALA A 59 -37.13 -4.45 -15.39
N LYS A 60 -37.40 -4.14 -16.67
CA LYS A 60 -37.62 -5.15 -17.72
C LYS A 60 -36.34 -5.90 -18.10
N GLN A 61 -35.16 -5.36 -17.76
CA GLN A 61 -33.88 -6.01 -18.02
C GLN A 61 -33.55 -7.10 -16.99
N ARG A 62 -34.40 -7.27 -15.97
CA ARG A 62 -34.25 -8.33 -14.97
C ARG A 62 -34.46 -9.70 -15.60
N ALA A 63 -33.58 -10.63 -15.25
CA ALA A 63 -33.85 -12.05 -15.44
C ALA A 63 -34.55 -12.61 -14.19
N TRP A 64 -35.40 -13.61 -14.38
CA TRP A 64 -36.20 -14.23 -13.33
C TRP A 64 -35.83 -15.71 -13.20
N TRP A 65 -35.94 -16.25 -11.99
CA TRP A 65 -35.87 -17.69 -11.79
C TRP A 65 -37.12 -18.37 -12.38
N PRO A 66 -37.04 -19.65 -12.80
CA PRO A 66 -38.20 -20.38 -13.30
C PRO A 66 -39.32 -20.53 -12.26
N ASN A 67 -38.95 -20.57 -10.98
CA ASN A 67 -39.82 -20.63 -9.82
C ASN A 67 -39.86 -19.29 -9.08
N GLY A 68 -40.89 -19.11 -8.25
CA GLY A 68 -41.10 -17.91 -7.43
C GLY A 68 -41.32 -18.24 -5.95
N TYR A 69 -41.51 -17.21 -5.14
CA TYR A 69 -41.83 -17.36 -3.72
C TYR A 69 -43.33 -17.62 -3.56
N ALA A 70 -43.68 -18.80 -3.06
CA ALA A 70 -45.07 -19.11 -2.70
C ALA A 70 -45.46 -18.33 -1.44
N SER A 71 -46.69 -17.80 -1.42
CA SER A 71 -47.30 -17.29 -0.20
C SER A 71 -47.55 -18.42 0.79
N THR A 72 -47.66 -18.09 2.09
CA THR A 72 -47.90 -19.07 3.15
C THR A 72 -49.23 -19.83 2.97
N ASP A 73 -50.23 -19.20 2.35
CA ASP A 73 -51.53 -19.80 2.03
C ASP A 73 -51.55 -20.52 0.66
N ALA A 74 -50.43 -20.54 -0.06
CA ALA A 74 -50.26 -21.10 -1.40
C ALA A 74 -51.19 -20.53 -2.48
N LEU A 75 -51.85 -19.40 -2.25
CA LEU A 75 -52.75 -18.78 -3.23
C LEU A 75 -51.98 -17.96 -4.28
N LEU A 76 -50.77 -17.50 -3.97
CA LEU A 76 -49.97 -16.65 -4.83
C LEU A 76 -48.54 -17.19 -4.94
N VAL A 77 -47.96 -17.03 -6.14
CA VAL A 77 -46.53 -17.25 -6.37
C VAL A 77 -45.96 -15.94 -6.91
N LEU A 78 -45.09 -15.31 -6.13
CA LEU A 78 -44.44 -14.06 -6.50
C LEU A 78 -43.17 -14.35 -7.32
N PRO A 79 -42.96 -13.70 -8.46
CA PRO A 79 -41.79 -13.95 -9.31
C PRO A 79 -40.50 -13.55 -8.57
N ALA A 80 -39.49 -14.42 -8.64
CA ALA A 80 -38.20 -14.20 -7.99
C ALA A 80 -37.15 -13.70 -8.99
N ILE A 81 -36.51 -12.57 -8.67
CA ILE A 81 -35.46 -11.99 -9.51
C ILE A 81 -34.21 -12.86 -9.42
N LYS A 82 -33.64 -13.19 -10.57
CA LYS A 82 -32.36 -13.89 -10.70
C LYS A 82 -31.21 -12.91 -10.93
N THR A 83 -31.40 -11.95 -11.82
CA THR A 83 -30.34 -11.00 -12.19
C THR A 83 -30.89 -9.59 -12.19
N LEU A 84 -30.26 -8.72 -11.41
CA LEU A 84 -30.46 -7.29 -11.46
C LEU A 84 -29.44 -6.68 -12.42
N VAL A 85 -29.92 -5.75 -13.23
CA VAL A 85 -29.09 -5.01 -14.19
C VAL A 85 -29.07 -3.56 -13.74
N LEU A 86 -27.88 -3.09 -13.41
CA LEU A 86 -27.64 -1.78 -12.83
C LEU A 86 -26.70 -0.98 -13.72
N LYS A 87 -26.72 0.33 -13.52
CA LYS A 87 -25.79 1.29 -14.12
C LYS A 87 -25.04 2.01 -13.01
N ASP A 88 -23.73 2.07 -13.14
CA ASP A 88 -22.87 2.75 -12.18
C ASP A 88 -22.83 4.27 -12.45
N ALA A 89 -22.17 5.03 -11.56
CA ALA A 89 -22.08 6.49 -11.70
C ALA A 89 -21.29 6.95 -12.95
N ASN A 90 -20.43 6.09 -13.50
CA ASN A 90 -19.69 6.34 -14.75
C ASN A 90 -20.51 5.92 -15.99
N GLY A 91 -21.64 5.26 -15.78
CA GLY A 91 -22.54 4.77 -16.80
C GLY A 91 -22.25 3.36 -17.31
N GLU A 92 -21.36 2.62 -16.64
CA GLU A 92 -21.05 1.23 -16.94
C GLU A 92 -22.16 0.30 -16.47
N ARG A 93 -22.34 -0.81 -17.18
CA ARG A 93 -23.33 -1.85 -16.86
C ARG A 93 -22.76 -2.77 -15.78
N VAL A 94 -23.57 -3.01 -14.75
CA VAL A 94 -23.24 -3.91 -13.64
C VAL A 94 -24.36 -4.93 -13.49
N GLU A 95 -24.01 -6.21 -13.42
CA GLU A 95 -24.98 -7.29 -13.22
C GLU A 95 -24.78 -7.92 -11.85
N VAL A 96 -25.87 -8.03 -11.08
CA VAL A 96 -25.88 -8.68 -9.76
C VAL A 96 -26.74 -9.93 -9.86
N GLN A 97 -26.12 -11.10 -9.68
CA GLN A 97 -26.87 -12.35 -9.54
C GLN A 97 -27.32 -12.54 -8.10
N LEU A 98 -28.61 -12.79 -7.94
CA LEU A 98 -29.23 -13.12 -6.67
C LEU A 98 -29.23 -14.63 -6.47
N ALA A 99 -29.31 -15.06 -5.21
CA ALA A 99 -29.29 -16.47 -4.85
C ALA A 99 -30.41 -17.27 -5.52
N ASP A 100 -30.16 -18.56 -5.73
CA ASP A 100 -31.20 -19.51 -6.13
C ASP A 100 -32.23 -19.66 -5.01
N ILE A 101 -33.51 -19.63 -5.37
CA ILE A 101 -34.61 -19.71 -4.43
C ILE A 101 -34.87 -21.14 -3.94
N SER A 102 -34.34 -22.16 -4.62
CA SER A 102 -34.46 -23.56 -4.19
C SER A 102 -33.87 -23.80 -2.79
N ALA A 103 -32.96 -22.94 -2.36
CA ALA A 103 -32.33 -22.97 -1.04
C ALA A 103 -33.14 -22.27 0.07
N VAL A 104 -34.24 -21.59 -0.27
CA VAL A 104 -35.09 -20.89 0.70
C VAL A 104 -36.26 -21.81 1.07
N THR A 105 -36.07 -22.58 2.14
CA THR A 105 -37.17 -23.33 2.78
C THR A 105 -37.96 -22.35 3.66
N PRO A 106 -39.30 -22.31 3.56
CA PRO A 106 -40.14 -21.51 4.46
C PRO A 106 -40.04 -21.98 5.93
#